data_AF-A0A2R4C6Y6-F1
#
_entry.id   AF-A0A2R4C6Y6-F1
#
_cell.length_a   1.000
_cell.length_b   1.000
_cell.length_c   1.000
_cell.angle_alpha   90.00
_cell.angle_beta   90.00
_cell.angle_gamma   90.00
#
_symmetry.space_group_name_H-M   'P 1'
#
loop_
_entity.id
_entity.type
_entity.pdbx_description
1 polymer ?
#
loop_
_entity_poly.entity_id
_entity_poly.type
_entity_poly.pdbx_seq_one_letter_code
_entity_poly.pdbx_strand_id
1 'polypeptide(L)'
;MRAIVLVVGLALIGGTGCLTMHAIDSVQRANRERATDRRLQQERDARVAAAASKVAAGDPQAMTNVAIDLMDNKNFSGPDWDRPLALLEQAAAKGYGPAQAVLGDLLLSGRWQGRYYVYHQLPGGARPARGLELLKRATTWGCQFGSRGNEQPQFSSDPAATLVRHFKQAKDAEQARLWSARSFLYCGDPQGAEVWGARRGHGTLEERQRMLSLALLTHDERLVADIRSGLAPSDIAAAEQGAAELRRLVAASEQQYPAPPAERRK
;
A
#
# COMPACT_ATOMS: atom_id res chain seq x y z
N MET A 1 -35.92 48.56 -16.39
CA MET A 1 -35.65 48.67 -14.94
C MET A 1 -34.15 48.66 -14.74
N ARG A 2 -33.63 49.73 -14.13
CA ARG A 2 -32.22 49.96 -13.82
C ARG A 2 -31.90 49.31 -12.47
N ALA A 3 -30.76 48.62 -12.36
CA ALA A 3 -30.09 48.42 -11.08
C ALA A 3 -28.58 48.34 -11.33
N ILE A 4 -27.97 49.52 -11.29
CA ILE A 4 -26.54 49.76 -11.22
C ILE A 4 -26.09 49.28 -9.83
N VAL A 5 -25.21 48.28 -9.77
CA VAL A 5 -24.60 47.83 -8.50
C VAL A 5 -23.45 48.78 -8.17
N LEU A 6 -23.65 49.49 -7.05
CA LEU A 6 -22.81 50.53 -6.49
C LEU A 6 -21.36 50.09 -6.28
N VAL A 7 -20.46 50.89 -6.84
CA VAL A 7 -19.03 50.89 -6.56
C VAL A 7 -18.72 52.06 -5.62
N VAL A 8 -18.15 51.70 -4.47
CA VAL A 8 -17.14 52.44 -3.68
C VAL A 8 -17.51 53.82 -3.13
N GLY A 9 -17.65 53.87 -1.81
CA GLY A 9 -17.52 55.10 -1.04
C GLY A 9 -17.28 54.80 0.43
N LEU A 10 -16.01 54.70 0.83
CA LEU A 10 -15.53 55.00 2.18
C LEU A 10 -14.01 54.84 2.22
N ALA A 11 -13.31 55.90 1.85
CA ALA A 11 -11.96 56.16 2.32
C ALA A 11 -12.09 57.26 3.38
N LEU A 12 -11.73 56.95 4.63
CA LEU A 12 -11.09 57.85 5.60
C LEU A 12 -10.68 57.02 6.84
N ILE A 13 -9.37 56.74 6.91
CA ILE A 13 -8.51 56.76 8.11
C ILE A 13 -8.61 55.57 9.09
N GLY A 14 -7.62 54.66 8.99
CA GLY A 14 -6.79 54.35 10.16
C GLY A 14 -6.67 52.89 10.64
N GLY A 15 -7.50 51.94 10.20
CA GLY A 15 -7.49 50.60 10.82
C GLY A 15 -7.84 49.39 9.94
N THR A 16 -8.18 49.57 8.66
CA THR A 16 -8.74 48.48 7.83
C THR A 16 -7.78 47.88 6.80
N GLY A 17 -6.55 48.41 6.68
CA GLY A 17 -5.56 47.96 5.69
C GLY A 17 -5.12 46.50 5.83
N CYS A 18 -5.19 45.91 7.03
CA CYS A 18 -4.89 44.49 7.23
C CYS A 18 -6.06 43.58 6.86
N LEU A 19 -7.31 44.02 7.06
CA LEU A 19 -8.49 43.18 6.85
C LEU A 19 -8.81 42.97 5.36
N THR A 20 -8.58 43.98 4.52
CA THR A 20 -8.79 43.86 3.06
C THR A 20 -7.68 43.07 2.37
N MET A 21 -6.42 43.20 2.83
CA MET A 21 -5.31 42.38 2.34
C MET A 21 -5.50 40.88 2.66
N HIS A 22 -5.96 40.54 3.87
CA HIS A 22 -6.26 39.14 4.23
C HIS A 22 -7.43 38.56 3.44
N ALA A 23 -8.49 39.35 3.18
CA ALA A 23 -9.61 38.91 2.36
C ALA A 23 -9.20 38.61 0.91
N ILE A 24 -8.42 39.50 0.28
CA ILE A 24 -7.93 39.31 -1.10
C ILE A 24 -7.00 38.11 -1.20
N ASP A 25 -6.06 37.95 -0.27
CA ASP A 25 -5.15 36.80 -0.25
C ASP A 25 -5.88 35.47 -0.03
N SER A 26 -6.92 35.45 0.83
CA SER A 26 -7.75 34.25 1.03
C SER A 26 -8.51 33.83 -0.24
N VAL A 27 -9.06 34.78 -0.99
CA VAL A 27 -9.76 34.52 -2.25
C VAL A 27 -8.78 34.08 -3.35
N GLN A 28 -7.61 34.72 -3.42
CA GLN A 28 -6.56 34.33 -4.38
C GLN A 28 -6.02 32.92 -4.08
N ARG A 29 -5.86 32.56 -2.79
CA ARG A 29 -5.51 31.18 -2.39
C ARG A 29 -6.61 30.20 -2.79
N ALA A 30 -7.87 30.46 -2.45
CA ALA A 30 -8.99 29.59 -2.82
C ALA A 30 -9.13 29.42 -4.35
N ASN A 31 -8.88 30.47 -5.13
CA ASN A 31 -8.91 30.40 -6.59
C ASN A 31 -7.75 29.56 -7.15
N ARG A 32 -6.53 29.69 -6.59
CA ARG A 32 -5.38 28.85 -6.95
C ARG A 32 -5.62 27.38 -6.63
N GLU A 33 -6.22 27.09 -5.48
CA GLU A 33 -6.61 25.73 -5.09
C GLU A 33 -7.64 25.13 -6.05
N ARG A 34 -8.72 25.87 -6.36
CA ARG A 34 -9.74 25.42 -7.33
C ARG A 34 -9.17 25.21 -8.73
N ALA A 35 -8.23 26.05 -9.18
CA ALA A 35 -7.55 25.87 -10.46
C ALA A 35 -6.68 24.61 -10.47
N THR A 36 -5.97 24.36 -9.38
CA THR A 36 -5.16 23.14 -9.19
C THR A 36 -6.03 21.89 -9.17
N ASP A 37 -7.14 21.90 -8.41
CA ASP A 37 -8.09 20.79 -8.33
C ASP A 37 -8.70 20.49 -9.72
N ARG A 38 -9.09 21.53 -10.48
CA ARG A 38 -9.60 21.34 -11.85
C ARG A 38 -8.56 20.77 -12.81
N ARG A 39 -7.30 21.19 -12.70
CA ARG A 39 -6.23 20.64 -13.54
C ARG A 39 -5.99 19.16 -13.22
N LEU A 40 -5.89 18.80 -11.94
CA LEU A 40 -5.71 17.41 -11.51
C LEU A 40 -6.88 16.52 -11.94
N GLN A 41 -8.11 17.07 -11.87
CA GLN A 41 -9.31 16.44 -12.39
C GLN A 41 -9.21 16.17 -13.91
N GLN A 42 -8.88 17.19 -14.71
CA GLN A 42 -8.73 17.05 -16.16
C GLN A 42 -7.62 16.07 -16.55
N GLU A 43 -6.48 16.09 -15.86
CA GLU A 43 -5.37 15.17 -16.11
C GLU A 43 -5.79 13.72 -15.84
N ARG A 44 -6.53 13.47 -14.76
CA ARG A 44 -7.08 12.14 -14.49
C ARG A 44 -8.09 11.74 -15.56
N ASP A 45 -9.04 12.61 -15.90
CA ASP A 45 -10.08 12.30 -16.87
C ASP A 45 -9.46 11.99 -18.25
N ALA A 46 -8.38 12.69 -18.62
CA ALA A 46 -7.58 12.40 -19.80
C ALA A 46 -6.89 11.02 -19.73
N ARG A 47 -6.33 10.63 -18.58
CA ARG A 47 -5.75 9.27 -18.40
C ARG A 47 -6.80 8.18 -18.51
N VAL A 48 -7.96 8.37 -17.88
CA VAL A 48 -9.10 7.43 -17.96
C VAL A 48 -9.59 7.30 -19.40
N ALA A 49 -9.72 8.41 -20.12
CA ALA A 49 -10.12 8.41 -21.53
C ALA A 49 -9.09 7.71 -22.42
N ALA A 50 -7.79 8.00 -22.22
CA ALA A 50 -6.70 7.39 -22.99
C ALA A 50 -6.60 5.86 -22.77
N ALA A 51 -7.01 5.37 -21.61
CA ALA A 51 -7.02 3.94 -21.29
C ALA A 51 -8.28 3.19 -21.76
N ALA A 52 -9.31 3.89 -22.27
CA ALA A 52 -10.62 3.32 -22.54
C ALA A 52 -10.60 2.11 -23.49
N SER A 53 -9.82 2.18 -24.57
CA SER A 53 -9.70 1.07 -25.53
C SER A 53 -9.03 -0.18 -24.91
N LYS A 54 -8.02 0.01 -24.06
CA LYS A 54 -7.34 -1.09 -23.35
C LYS A 54 -8.25 -1.73 -22.30
N VAL A 55 -9.00 -0.92 -21.56
CA VAL A 55 -10.01 -1.42 -20.62
C VAL A 55 -11.08 -2.22 -21.37
N ALA A 56 -11.58 -1.70 -22.50
CA ALA A 56 -12.55 -2.42 -23.33
C ALA A 56 -11.98 -3.74 -23.90
N ALA A 57 -10.68 -3.78 -24.20
CA ALA A 57 -9.98 -4.98 -24.62
C ALA A 57 -9.69 -5.98 -23.48
N GLY A 58 -10.03 -5.64 -22.22
CA GLY A 58 -9.85 -6.55 -21.10
C GLY A 58 -8.43 -6.56 -20.51
N ASP A 59 -7.62 -5.53 -20.79
CA ASP A 59 -6.27 -5.38 -20.26
C ASP A 59 -6.32 -5.16 -18.73
N PRO A 60 -5.80 -6.10 -17.92
CA PRO A 60 -5.92 -6.03 -16.47
C PRO A 60 -5.08 -4.90 -15.85
N GLN A 61 -3.97 -4.50 -16.49
CA GLN A 61 -3.18 -3.36 -16.04
C GLN A 61 -3.94 -2.06 -16.26
N ALA A 62 -4.54 -1.87 -17.43
CA ALA A 62 -5.37 -0.71 -17.72
C ALA A 62 -6.59 -0.64 -16.79
N MET A 63 -7.28 -1.76 -16.55
CA MET A 63 -8.39 -1.84 -15.59
C MET A 63 -7.96 -1.41 -14.19
N THR A 64 -6.82 -1.92 -13.71
CA THR A 64 -6.27 -1.59 -12.39
C THR A 64 -5.94 -0.11 -12.29
N ASN A 65 -5.22 0.44 -13.28
CA ASN A 65 -4.81 1.83 -13.27
C ASN A 65 -6.02 2.78 -13.33
N VAL A 66 -7.02 2.48 -14.18
CA VAL A 66 -8.25 3.27 -14.24
C VAL A 66 -9.03 3.19 -12.93
N ALA A 67 -9.12 2.01 -12.30
CA ALA A 67 -9.79 1.89 -11.02
C ALA A 67 -9.14 2.77 -9.94
N ILE A 68 -7.80 2.75 -9.85
CA ILE A 68 -7.06 3.59 -8.90
C ILE A 68 -7.26 5.07 -9.22
N ASP A 69 -7.14 5.47 -10.50
CA ASP A 69 -7.38 6.87 -10.90
C ASP A 69 -8.78 7.35 -10.49
N LEU A 70 -9.80 6.50 -10.65
CA LEU A 70 -11.18 6.83 -10.25
C LEU A 70 -11.33 6.98 -8.72
N MET A 71 -10.67 6.12 -7.93
CA MET A 71 -10.67 6.21 -6.46
C MET A 71 -9.81 7.37 -5.93
N ASP A 72 -8.78 7.78 -6.67
CA ASP A 72 -7.90 8.93 -6.37
C ASP A 72 -8.55 10.28 -6.74
N ASN A 73 -9.79 10.47 -6.33
CA ASN A 73 -10.53 11.71 -6.51
C ASN A 73 -10.90 12.32 -5.14
N LYS A 74 -10.55 13.59 -4.94
CA LYS A 74 -10.87 14.33 -3.70
C LYS A 74 -12.37 14.31 -3.36
N ASN A 75 -13.22 14.28 -4.38
CA ASN A 75 -14.68 14.24 -4.22
C ASN A 75 -15.25 12.82 -4.33
N PHE A 76 -14.41 11.77 -4.24
CA PHE A 76 -14.85 10.38 -4.36
C PHE A 76 -15.77 9.99 -3.20
N SER A 77 -16.92 9.42 -3.53
CA SER A 77 -18.04 9.17 -2.61
C SER A 77 -18.63 7.76 -2.78
N GLY A 78 -19.58 7.39 -1.90
CA GLY A 78 -20.22 6.07 -1.86
C GLY A 78 -20.70 5.53 -3.23
N PRO A 79 -21.44 6.30 -4.04
CA PRO A 79 -21.89 5.89 -5.37
C PRO A 79 -20.75 5.67 -6.39
N ASP A 80 -19.58 6.25 -6.15
CA ASP A 80 -18.45 6.18 -7.10
C ASP A 80 -17.68 4.85 -7.02
N TRP A 81 -18.01 3.98 -6.06
CA TRP A 81 -17.30 2.70 -5.83
C TRP A 81 -17.61 1.60 -6.84
N ASP A 82 -18.79 1.62 -7.48
CA ASP A 82 -19.24 0.49 -8.30
C ASP A 82 -18.28 0.21 -9.47
N ARG A 83 -17.90 1.25 -10.21
CA ARG A 83 -17.03 1.11 -11.38
C ARG A 83 -15.59 0.71 -11.01
N PRO A 84 -14.90 1.36 -10.06
CA PRO A 84 -13.57 0.95 -9.62
C PRO A 84 -13.52 -0.48 -9.08
N LEU A 85 -14.51 -0.87 -8.26
CA LEU A 85 -14.58 -2.23 -7.73
C LEU A 85 -14.75 -3.24 -8.85
N ALA A 86 -15.67 -3.01 -9.79
CA ALA A 86 -15.87 -3.91 -10.91
C ALA A 86 -14.60 -4.10 -11.76
N LEU A 87 -13.84 -3.02 -12.00
CA LEU A 87 -12.58 -3.08 -12.73
C LEU A 87 -11.50 -3.87 -11.97
N LEU A 88 -11.34 -3.62 -10.66
CA LEU A 88 -10.40 -4.36 -9.82
C LEU A 88 -10.77 -5.84 -9.71
N GLU A 89 -12.05 -6.15 -9.56
CA GLU A 89 -12.53 -7.53 -9.50
C GLU A 89 -12.27 -8.28 -10.81
N GLN A 90 -12.54 -7.65 -11.96
CA GLN A 90 -12.24 -8.24 -13.27
C GLN A 90 -10.74 -8.46 -13.48
N ALA A 91 -9.91 -7.48 -13.13
CA ALA A 91 -8.45 -7.61 -13.24
C ALA A 91 -7.89 -8.67 -12.27
N ALA A 92 -8.38 -8.72 -11.04
CA ALA A 92 -7.98 -9.71 -10.05
C ALA A 92 -8.41 -11.14 -10.45
N ALA A 93 -9.60 -11.30 -11.04
CA ALA A 93 -10.09 -12.56 -11.58
C ALA A 93 -9.23 -13.08 -12.75
N LYS A 94 -8.60 -12.19 -13.51
CA LYS A 94 -7.58 -12.52 -14.53
C LYS A 94 -6.21 -12.88 -13.94
N GLY A 95 -6.07 -12.93 -12.61
CA GLY A 95 -4.81 -13.28 -11.94
C GLY A 95 -3.78 -12.16 -11.92
N TYR A 96 -4.19 -10.90 -12.13
CA TYR A 96 -3.25 -9.78 -12.15
C TYR A 96 -2.88 -9.35 -10.73
N GLY A 97 -1.64 -9.62 -10.33
CA GLY A 97 -1.12 -9.39 -8.97
C GLY A 97 -1.38 -7.99 -8.41
N PRO A 98 -1.10 -6.90 -9.16
CA PRO A 98 -1.40 -5.55 -8.68
C PRO A 98 -2.87 -5.30 -8.37
N ALA A 99 -3.80 -5.83 -9.16
CA ALA A 99 -5.24 -5.74 -8.86
C ALA A 99 -5.60 -6.51 -7.59
N GLN A 100 -5.04 -7.72 -7.44
CA GLN A 100 -5.25 -8.54 -6.23
C GLN A 100 -4.71 -7.83 -4.99
N ALA A 101 -3.56 -7.16 -5.08
CA ALA A 101 -2.99 -6.40 -3.99
C ALA A 101 -3.87 -5.20 -3.60
N VAL A 102 -4.23 -4.36 -4.58
CA VAL A 102 -5.08 -3.18 -4.35
C VAL A 102 -6.45 -3.54 -3.80
N LEU A 103 -7.13 -4.51 -4.43
CA LEU A 103 -8.42 -4.99 -3.95
C LEU A 103 -8.28 -5.67 -2.58
N GLY A 104 -7.21 -6.44 -2.38
CA GLY A 104 -6.90 -7.09 -1.11
C GLY A 104 -6.77 -6.12 0.06
N ASP A 105 -5.95 -5.08 -0.10
CA ASP A 105 -5.76 -4.01 0.89
C ASP A 105 -7.06 -3.25 1.17
N LEU A 106 -7.81 -2.92 0.11
CA LEU A 106 -9.10 -2.23 0.21
C LEU A 106 -10.12 -3.07 1.00
N LEU A 107 -10.25 -4.36 0.68
CA LEU A 107 -11.16 -5.27 1.38
C LEU A 107 -10.71 -5.55 2.81
N LEU A 108 -9.40 -5.61 3.07
CA LEU A 108 -8.87 -5.87 4.40
C LEU A 108 -9.11 -4.69 5.34
N SER A 109 -8.82 -3.47 4.87
CA SER A 109 -8.92 -2.24 5.67
C SER A 109 -10.31 -1.62 5.68
N GLY A 110 -11.15 -1.94 4.70
CA GLY A 110 -12.46 -1.32 4.48
C GLY A 110 -12.38 0.14 4.00
N ARG A 111 -11.20 0.62 3.57
CA ARG A 111 -11.01 2.01 3.13
C ARG A 111 -9.92 2.14 2.07
N TRP A 112 -10.07 3.13 1.20
CA TRP A 112 -9.03 3.58 0.29
C TRP A 112 -8.33 4.81 0.87
N GLN A 113 -6.99 4.80 0.85
CA GLN A 113 -6.17 5.96 1.16
C GLN A 113 -5.59 6.50 -0.14
N GLY A 114 -6.26 7.47 -0.73
CA GLY A 114 -5.80 8.08 -1.98
C GLY A 114 -4.74 9.15 -1.77
N ARG A 115 -4.26 9.73 -2.88
CA ARG A 115 -3.27 10.83 -2.87
C ARG A 115 -3.59 11.98 -1.91
N TYR A 116 -4.87 12.31 -1.78
CA TYR A 116 -5.29 13.49 -1.03
C TYR A 116 -5.28 13.30 0.49
N TYR A 117 -4.75 12.16 0.99
CA TYR A 117 -4.82 11.76 2.40
C TYR A 117 -6.26 11.72 2.95
N VAL A 118 -7.24 11.67 2.05
CA VAL A 118 -8.65 11.48 2.36
C VAL A 118 -8.90 9.98 2.38
N TYR A 119 -9.51 9.50 3.47
CA TYR A 119 -9.94 8.13 3.58
C TYR A 119 -11.34 8.00 3.01
N HIS A 120 -11.47 7.24 1.93
CA HIS A 120 -12.78 6.89 1.38
C HIS A 120 -13.20 5.55 1.96
N GLN A 121 -14.35 5.52 2.64
CA GLN A 121 -14.89 4.30 3.22
C GLN A 121 -15.51 3.42 2.14
N LEU A 122 -15.17 2.14 2.16
CA LEU A 122 -15.76 1.15 1.27
C LEU A 122 -17.21 0.88 1.69
N PRO A 123 -18.19 0.94 0.77
CA PRO A 123 -19.56 0.57 1.06
C PRO A 123 -19.64 -0.89 1.53
N GLY A 124 -20.36 -1.13 2.62
CA GLY A 124 -20.43 -2.43 3.27
C GLY A 124 -19.23 -2.78 4.16
N GLY A 125 -18.23 -1.89 4.26
CA GLY A 125 -17.09 -2.03 5.17
C GLY A 125 -16.08 -3.10 4.78
N ALA A 126 -15.22 -3.46 5.73
CA ALA A 126 -14.16 -4.44 5.53
C ALA A 126 -14.70 -5.85 5.29
N ARG A 127 -14.04 -6.58 4.40
CA ARG A 127 -14.28 -7.99 4.04
C ARG A 127 -12.97 -8.77 4.19
N PRO A 128 -12.47 -8.95 5.44
CA PRO A 128 -11.10 -9.35 5.70
C PRO A 128 -10.74 -10.73 5.12
N ALA A 129 -11.63 -11.72 5.19
CA ALA A 129 -11.34 -13.05 4.64
C ALA A 129 -11.00 -13.02 3.14
N ARG A 130 -11.80 -12.29 2.34
CA ARG A 130 -11.55 -12.11 0.91
C ARG A 130 -10.32 -11.25 0.65
N GLY A 131 -10.13 -10.19 1.45
CA GLY A 131 -8.96 -9.31 1.36
C GLY A 131 -7.64 -10.07 1.59
N LEU A 132 -7.59 -10.88 2.64
CA LEU A 132 -6.44 -11.72 2.96
C LEU A 132 -6.15 -12.71 1.82
N GLU A 133 -7.16 -13.41 1.31
CA GLU A 133 -6.95 -14.37 0.22
C GLU A 133 -6.37 -13.71 -1.04
N LEU A 134 -6.84 -12.52 -1.40
CA LEU A 134 -6.29 -11.76 -2.53
C LEU A 134 -4.85 -11.33 -2.28
N LEU A 135 -4.53 -10.86 -1.07
CA LEU A 135 -3.15 -10.50 -0.71
C LEU A 135 -2.22 -11.72 -0.78
N LYS A 136 -2.66 -12.89 -0.28
CA LYS A 136 -1.90 -14.14 -0.38
C LYS A 136 -1.59 -14.49 -1.84
N ARG A 137 -2.59 -14.39 -2.74
CA ARG A 137 -2.40 -14.57 -4.19
C ARG A 137 -1.46 -13.53 -4.79
N ALA A 138 -1.58 -12.27 -4.37
CA ALA A 138 -0.71 -11.20 -4.87
C ALA A 138 0.78 -11.48 -4.57
N THR A 139 1.10 -12.13 -3.45
CA THR A 139 2.49 -12.52 -3.12
C THR A 139 3.12 -13.50 -4.12
N THR A 140 2.31 -14.25 -4.88
CA THR A 140 2.83 -15.16 -5.92
C THR A 140 3.23 -14.41 -7.18
N TRP A 141 2.92 -13.12 -7.27
CA TRP A 141 3.18 -12.30 -8.45
C TRP A 141 4.42 -11.43 -8.28
N GLY A 142 4.70 -10.97 -7.07
CA GLY A 142 5.83 -10.08 -6.78
C GLY A 142 5.81 -9.59 -5.33
N CYS A 143 6.87 -8.89 -4.97
CA CYS A 143 7.12 -8.44 -3.60
C CYS A 143 6.47 -7.10 -3.25
N GLN A 144 6.53 -6.16 -4.19
CA GLN A 144 5.99 -4.83 -4.02
C GLN A 144 5.32 -4.40 -5.32
N PHE A 145 4.14 -3.82 -5.19
CA PHE A 145 3.40 -3.23 -6.30
C PHE A 145 3.26 -1.74 -6.05
N GLY A 146 3.47 -0.94 -7.07
CA GLY A 146 3.28 0.49 -6.95
C GLY A 146 3.97 1.24 -8.07
N SER A 147 3.58 2.50 -8.21
CA SER A 147 4.18 3.42 -9.19
C SER A 147 5.45 4.02 -8.60
N ARG A 148 6.54 4.02 -9.37
CA ARG A 148 7.82 4.55 -8.90
C ARG A 148 7.83 6.08 -9.04
N GLY A 149 8.22 6.79 -7.98
CA GLY A 149 8.38 8.24 -8.01
C GLY A 149 7.07 9.00 -8.26
N ASN A 150 7.07 9.87 -9.28
CA ASN A 150 5.93 10.75 -9.60
C ASN A 150 4.91 10.11 -10.56
N GLU A 151 5.10 8.84 -10.91
CA GLU A 151 4.23 8.10 -11.82
C GLU A 151 2.80 7.95 -11.26
N GLN A 152 1.83 8.03 -12.17
CA GLN A 152 0.39 8.03 -11.89
C GLN A 152 -0.24 6.73 -12.41
N PRO A 153 -1.18 6.13 -11.66
CA PRO A 153 -1.69 6.53 -10.35
C PRO A 153 -0.75 6.14 -9.20
N GLN A 154 -0.80 6.83 -8.06
CA GLN A 154 0.10 6.55 -6.93
C GLN A 154 -0.54 5.51 -6.00
N PHE A 155 -0.02 4.29 -6.02
CA PHE A 155 -0.28 3.31 -4.97
C PHE A 155 1.04 2.61 -4.61
N SER A 156 1.11 2.08 -3.39
CA SER A 156 2.17 1.18 -2.96
C SER A 156 1.54 0.10 -2.09
N SER A 157 1.75 -1.15 -2.45
CA SER A 157 1.31 -2.32 -1.70
C SER A 157 2.46 -3.30 -1.57
N ASP A 158 2.70 -3.75 -0.35
CA ASP A 158 3.56 -4.88 -0.02
C ASP A 158 2.65 -5.94 0.61
N PRO A 159 2.13 -6.88 -0.19
CA PRO A 159 1.10 -7.81 0.30
C PRO A 159 1.61 -8.67 1.45
N ALA A 160 2.88 -9.10 1.40
CA ALA A 160 3.45 -9.94 2.45
C ALA A 160 3.61 -9.16 3.76
N ALA A 161 4.11 -7.92 3.72
CA ALA A 161 4.19 -7.08 4.91
C ALA A 161 2.81 -6.71 5.46
N THR A 162 1.81 -6.50 4.60
CA THR A 162 0.42 -6.29 5.04
C THR A 162 -0.13 -7.53 5.75
N LEU A 163 0.07 -8.74 5.19
CA LEU A 163 -0.33 -10.00 5.82
C LEU A 163 0.33 -10.15 7.21
N VAL A 164 1.65 -9.93 7.31
CA VAL A 164 2.37 -10.00 8.59
C VAL A 164 1.79 -9.04 9.62
N ARG A 165 1.57 -7.77 9.28
CA ARG A 165 0.95 -6.80 10.20
C ARG A 165 -0.42 -7.25 10.66
N HIS A 166 -1.26 -7.72 9.73
CA HIS A 166 -2.60 -8.16 10.05
C HIS A 166 -2.59 -9.36 11.02
N PHE A 167 -1.81 -10.39 10.73
CA PHE A 167 -1.75 -11.57 11.59
C PHE A 167 -1.12 -11.27 12.96
N LYS A 168 -0.13 -10.36 13.03
CA LYS A 168 0.37 -9.84 14.33
C LYS A 168 -0.73 -9.14 15.13
N GLN A 169 -1.52 -8.27 14.49
CA GLN A 169 -2.65 -7.58 15.14
C GLN A 169 -3.75 -8.55 15.60
N ALA A 170 -4.04 -9.58 14.79
CA ALA A 170 -5.00 -10.63 15.11
C ALA A 170 -4.47 -11.66 16.13
N LYS A 171 -3.22 -11.54 16.58
CA LYS A 171 -2.52 -12.49 17.46
C LYS A 171 -2.43 -13.91 16.88
N ASP A 172 -2.44 -14.04 15.55
CA ASP A 172 -2.19 -15.29 14.84
C ASP A 172 -0.68 -15.44 14.60
N ALA A 173 0.01 -15.97 15.60
CA ALA A 173 1.47 -16.08 15.59
C ALA A 173 2.00 -17.04 14.52
N GLU A 174 1.23 -18.06 14.14
CA GLU A 174 1.63 -19.03 13.12
C GLU A 174 1.59 -18.40 11.72
N GLN A 175 0.46 -17.76 11.36
CA GLN A 175 0.36 -17.08 10.08
C GLN A 175 1.34 -15.90 10.00
N ALA A 176 1.52 -15.13 11.07
CA ALA A 176 2.51 -14.06 11.10
C ALA A 176 3.92 -14.58 10.81
N ARG A 177 4.33 -15.70 11.43
CA ARG A 177 5.63 -16.34 11.20
C ARG A 177 5.79 -16.84 9.77
N LEU A 178 4.78 -17.51 9.23
CA LEU A 178 4.79 -18.00 7.86
C LEU A 178 4.97 -16.85 6.85
N TRP A 179 4.16 -15.81 6.96
CA TRP A 179 4.23 -14.69 6.01
C TRP A 179 5.48 -13.83 6.19
N SER A 180 6.03 -13.75 7.41
CA SER A 180 7.36 -13.18 7.65
C SER A 180 8.44 -13.99 6.95
N ALA A 181 8.44 -15.32 7.08
CA ALA A 181 9.40 -16.21 6.43
C ALA A 181 9.33 -16.11 4.90
N ARG A 182 8.13 -16.16 4.32
CA ARG A 182 7.94 -16.00 2.86
C ARG A 182 8.42 -14.63 2.37
N SER A 183 8.07 -13.57 3.10
CA SER A 183 8.53 -12.22 2.78
C SER A 183 10.05 -12.14 2.81
N PHE A 184 10.67 -12.64 3.88
CA PHE A 184 12.12 -12.59 4.05
C PHE A 184 12.86 -13.39 2.97
N LEU A 185 12.35 -14.59 2.66
CA LEU A 185 12.96 -15.51 1.70
C LEU A 185 12.89 -14.99 0.25
N TYR A 186 11.73 -14.50 -0.19
CA TYR A 186 11.53 -14.12 -1.60
C TYR A 186 11.71 -12.62 -1.87
N CYS A 187 11.47 -11.80 -0.86
CA CYS A 187 11.42 -10.36 -0.98
C CYS A 187 12.50 -9.68 -0.14
N GLY A 188 13.43 -10.42 0.46
CA GLY A 188 14.40 -9.89 1.44
C GLY A 188 13.71 -9.27 2.66
N ASP A 189 14.41 -8.49 3.46
CA ASP A 189 13.77 -7.75 4.57
C ASP A 189 13.01 -6.53 4.02
N PRO A 190 11.66 -6.54 3.94
CA PRO A 190 10.91 -5.37 3.47
C PRO A 190 10.89 -4.22 4.49
N GLN A 191 11.13 -4.49 5.78
CA GLN A 191 10.98 -3.48 6.82
C GLN A 191 12.31 -2.89 7.27
N GLY A 192 13.43 -3.58 7.07
CA GLY A 192 14.78 -3.15 7.47
C GLY A 192 14.97 -3.09 8.99
N ALA A 193 13.95 -2.66 9.73
CA ALA A 193 13.93 -2.46 11.17
C ALA A 193 14.15 -3.77 11.94
N GLU A 194 13.63 -4.90 11.46
CA GLU A 194 13.81 -6.19 12.13
C GLU A 194 15.28 -6.67 12.01
N VAL A 195 15.92 -6.53 10.84
CA VAL A 195 17.36 -6.83 10.68
C VAL A 195 18.24 -5.82 11.42
N TRP A 196 17.91 -4.52 11.37
CA TRP A 196 18.67 -3.48 12.07
C TRP A 196 18.67 -3.65 13.59
N GLY A 197 17.52 -4.01 14.19
CA GLY A 197 17.40 -4.24 15.63
C GLY A 197 18.20 -5.46 16.10
N ALA A 198 18.22 -6.53 15.30
CA ALA A 198 18.96 -7.75 15.63
C ALA A 198 20.49 -7.56 15.52
N ARG A 199 20.98 -6.86 14.49
CA ARG A 199 22.43 -6.69 14.25
C ARG A 199 23.19 -5.94 15.35
N ARG A 200 22.53 -5.04 16.09
CA ARG A 200 23.20 -4.23 17.14
C ARG A 200 22.98 -4.74 18.57
N GLY A 201 22.40 -5.93 18.72
CA GLY A 201 22.06 -6.47 20.06
C GLY A 201 20.98 -5.66 20.80
N HIS A 202 20.23 -4.80 20.09
CA HIS A 202 19.18 -3.97 20.69
C HIS A 202 17.82 -4.70 20.81
N GLY A 203 17.69 -5.86 20.17
CA GLY A 203 16.50 -6.72 20.29
C GLY A 203 16.56 -7.63 21.51
N THR A 204 15.38 -8.04 21.99
CA THR A 204 15.22 -9.09 23.00
C THR A 204 15.85 -10.42 22.52
N LEU A 205 16.10 -11.35 23.44
CA LEU A 205 16.63 -12.67 23.07
C LEU A 205 15.72 -13.39 22.06
N GLU A 206 14.42 -13.36 22.30
CA GLU A 206 13.41 -13.96 21.41
C GLU A 206 13.44 -13.34 20.01
N GLU A 207 13.52 -12.01 19.91
CA GLU A 207 13.62 -11.33 18.62
C GLU A 207 14.89 -11.72 17.87
N ARG A 208 16.03 -11.83 18.56
CA ARG A 208 17.30 -12.24 17.94
C ARG A 208 17.26 -13.70 17.47
N GLN A 209 16.70 -14.62 18.26
CA GLN A 209 16.47 -16.02 17.85
C GLN A 209 15.53 -16.11 16.64
N ARG A 210 14.43 -15.34 16.64
CA ARG A 210 13.49 -15.28 15.51
C ARG A 210 14.18 -14.75 14.26
N MET A 211 14.99 -13.70 14.39
CA MET A 211 15.73 -13.15 13.25
C MET A 211 16.80 -14.11 12.72
N LEU A 212 17.49 -14.84 13.61
CA LEU A 212 18.39 -15.91 13.16
C LEU A 212 17.61 -17.00 12.41
N SER A 213 16.43 -17.39 12.90
CA SER A 213 15.58 -18.39 12.22
C SER A 213 15.20 -17.95 10.81
N LEU A 214 14.85 -16.67 10.62
CA LEU A 214 14.53 -16.09 9.31
C LEU A 214 15.79 -15.95 8.42
N ALA A 215 16.91 -15.51 8.97
CA ALA A 215 18.18 -15.38 8.25
C ALA A 215 18.70 -16.73 7.75
N LEU A 216 18.51 -17.81 8.52
CA LEU A 216 18.85 -19.17 8.10
C LEU A 216 18.00 -19.69 6.93
N LEU A 217 16.89 -19.04 6.59
CA LEU A 217 16.14 -19.35 5.37
C LEU A 217 16.85 -18.81 4.13
N THR A 218 17.66 -17.77 4.27
CA THR A 218 18.39 -17.17 3.17
C THR A 218 19.79 -17.76 3.05
N HIS A 219 20.44 -17.50 1.92
CA HIS A 219 21.85 -17.84 1.71
C HIS A 219 22.79 -16.68 2.11
N ASP A 220 22.35 -15.76 2.97
CA ASP A 220 23.17 -14.63 3.44
C ASP A 220 24.03 -15.04 4.64
N GLU A 221 25.19 -15.63 4.35
CA GLU A 221 26.14 -16.10 5.38
C GLU A 221 26.62 -14.97 6.30
N ARG A 222 26.75 -13.74 5.78
CA ARG A 222 27.21 -12.59 6.58
C ARG A 222 26.16 -12.22 7.62
N LEU A 223 24.90 -12.12 7.22
CA LEU A 223 23.81 -11.85 8.16
C LEU A 223 23.71 -12.94 9.23
N VAL A 224 23.83 -14.21 8.85
CA VAL A 224 23.79 -15.34 9.79
C VAL A 224 24.95 -15.26 10.79
N ALA A 225 26.18 -15.00 10.32
CA ALA A 225 27.36 -14.87 11.18
C ALA A 225 27.22 -13.69 12.16
N ASP A 226 26.75 -12.54 11.69
CA ASP A 226 26.54 -11.35 12.51
C ASP A 226 25.58 -11.64 13.66
N ILE A 227 24.41 -12.25 13.39
CA ILE A 227 23.40 -12.54 14.42
C ILE A 227 23.91 -13.62 15.39
N ARG A 228 24.60 -14.67 14.90
CA ARG A 228 25.15 -15.75 15.72
C ARG A 228 26.18 -15.24 16.74
N SER A 229 26.96 -14.22 16.40
CA SER A 229 28.01 -13.69 17.29
C SER A 229 27.50 -13.18 18.65
N GLY A 230 26.20 -12.84 18.75
CA GLY A 230 25.58 -12.32 19.96
C GLY A 230 24.67 -13.31 20.71
N LEU A 231 24.67 -14.60 20.34
CA LEU A 231 23.77 -15.62 20.89
C LEU A 231 24.54 -16.78 21.54
N ALA A 232 23.97 -17.38 22.59
CA ALA A 232 24.54 -18.57 23.19
C ALA A 232 24.31 -19.81 22.28
N PRO A 233 25.11 -20.88 22.40
CA PRO A 233 24.93 -22.09 21.60
C PRO A 233 23.52 -22.70 21.67
N SER A 234 22.87 -22.65 22.84
CA SER A 234 21.49 -23.12 23.01
C SER A 234 20.47 -22.29 22.23
N ASP A 235 20.69 -20.98 22.13
CA ASP A 235 19.81 -20.06 21.39
C ASP A 235 19.97 -20.22 19.88
N ILE A 236 21.20 -20.49 19.44
CA ILE A 236 21.49 -20.83 18.04
C ILE A 236 20.77 -22.12 17.66
N ALA A 237 20.87 -23.16 18.49
CA ALA A 237 20.17 -24.44 18.25
C ALA A 237 18.65 -24.26 18.20
N ALA A 238 18.07 -23.45 19.08
CA ALA A 238 16.64 -23.12 19.05
C ALA A 238 16.24 -22.39 17.76
N ALA A 239 17.05 -21.44 17.30
CA ALA A 239 16.81 -20.74 16.04
C ALA A 239 16.94 -21.66 14.81
N GLU A 240 17.86 -22.63 14.82
CA GLU A 240 18.00 -23.62 13.76
C GLU A 240 16.79 -24.56 13.67
N GLN A 241 16.25 -24.99 14.82
CA GLN A 241 14.98 -25.71 14.88
C GLN A 241 13.82 -24.87 14.34
N GLY A 242 13.76 -23.60 14.74
CA GLY A 242 12.79 -22.63 14.21
C GLY A 242 12.90 -22.47 12.69
N ALA A 243 14.10 -22.38 12.14
CA ALA A 243 14.34 -22.30 10.71
C ALA A 243 13.88 -23.57 9.97
N ALA A 244 14.15 -24.77 10.52
CA ALA A 244 13.69 -26.02 9.94
C ALA A 244 12.16 -26.09 9.85
N GLU A 245 11.46 -25.66 10.91
CA GLU A 245 10.00 -25.57 10.93
C GLU A 245 9.47 -24.55 9.91
N LEU A 246 10.09 -23.37 9.83
CA LEU A 246 9.72 -22.35 8.84
C LEU A 246 9.89 -22.87 7.40
N ARG A 247 10.97 -23.61 7.10
CA ARG A 247 11.14 -24.23 5.77
C ARG A 247 9.99 -25.19 5.45
N ARG A 248 9.56 -26.00 6.42
CA ARG A 248 8.41 -26.91 6.26
C ARG A 248 7.12 -26.15 5.98
N LEU A 249 6.84 -25.10 6.76
CA LEU A 249 5.64 -24.27 6.59
C LEU A 249 5.64 -23.52 5.25
N VAL A 250 6.78 -22.96 4.84
CA VAL A 250 6.94 -22.31 3.54
C VAL A 250 6.67 -23.31 2.43
N ALA A 251 7.35 -24.46 2.43
CA ALA A 251 7.18 -25.49 1.39
C ALA A 251 5.71 -25.98 1.29
N ALA A 252 5.03 -26.15 2.43
CA ALA A 252 3.61 -26.50 2.44
C ALA A 252 2.75 -25.37 1.84
N SER A 253 3.01 -24.12 2.20
CA SER A 253 2.26 -22.97 1.67
C SER A 253 2.45 -22.77 0.17
N GLU A 254 3.59 -23.17 -0.40
CA GLU A 254 3.89 -23.04 -1.82
C GLU A 254 3.04 -23.92 -2.73
N GLN A 255 2.43 -24.97 -2.18
CA GLN A 255 1.46 -25.79 -2.92
C GLN A 255 0.24 -24.96 -3.34
N GLN A 256 -0.13 -23.96 -2.52
CA GLN A 256 -1.28 -23.09 -2.78
C GLN A 256 -0.86 -21.70 -3.28
N TYR A 257 0.27 -21.19 -2.78
CA TYR A 257 0.79 -19.86 -3.12
C TYR A 257 2.27 -19.99 -3.54
N PRO A 258 2.55 -20.29 -4.83
CA PRO A 258 3.91 -20.44 -5.31
C PRO A 258 4.78 -19.20 -5.05
N ALA A 259 6.10 -19.38 -4.98
CA ALA A 259 7.04 -18.26 -4.92
C ALA A 259 6.87 -17.32 -6.12
N PRO A 260 7.04 -16.00 -5.95
CA PRO A 260 7.00 -15.07 -7.08
C PRO A 260 8.12 -15.36 -8.09
N PRO A 261 7.95 -15.01 -9.38
CA PRO A 261 9.01 -15.14 -10.39
C PRO A 261 10.30 -14.42 -9.98
N ALA A 262 11.46 -14.95 -10.33
CA ALA A 262 12.75 -14.43 -9.88
C ALA A 262 12.98 -12.98 -10.30
N GLU A 263 12.55 -12.60 -11.50
CA GLU A 263 12.63 -11.24 -12.04
C GLU A 263 11.71 -10.22 -11.33
N ARG A 264 10.83 -10.69 -10.44
CA ARG A 264 9.95 -9.87 -9.60
C ARG A 264 10.26 -10.00 -8.10
N ARG A 265 11.33 -10.73 -7.78
CA ARG A 265 12.01 -10.66 -6.49
C ARG A 265 12.93 -9.43 -6.52
N LYS A 266 13.39 -8.99 -5.36
CA LYS A 266 14.28 -7.81 -5.25
C LYS A 266 15.53 -7.95 -6.13
#